data_AF-A0A1C3ERY5-F1
#
_entry.id   AF-A0A1C3ERY5-F1
#
_cell.length_a   1.000
_cell.length_b   1.000
_cell.length_c   1.000
_cell.angle_alpha   90.00
_cell.angle_beta   90.00
_cell.angle_gamma   90.00
#
_symmetry.space_group_name_H-M   'P 1'
#
loop_
_entity.id
_entity.type
_entity.pdbx_description
1 polymer ?
#
loop_
_entity_poly.entity_id
_entity_poly.type
_entity_poly.pdbx_seq_one_letter_code
_entity_poly.pdbx_strand_id
1 'polypeptide(L)'
;MEVIDILSRWTHIGTAVVIIGGSVFLRFVIYPIVSKLPEDQHLALRSAIISRWKMFVHVGILLFLVSGFYNYIKAMPDREGQKIYHMLIGTKMLLAFGLFFLSSLLVGRSGLAEKVRTRMAYWQTVGIVLGAIIIGISGYVKVAVPAKPPAQTTSATEVQATTSSAVDSQPANNQATPVEPTRSE
;
A
#
# COMPACT_ATOMS: atom_id res chain seq x y z
N MET A 1 9.65 2.62 16.01
CA MET A 1 8.38 2.30 15.31
C MET A 1 8.59 1.96 13.83
N GLU A 2 9.63 2.45 13.16
CA GLU A 2 9.84 2.24 11.70
C GLU A 2 10.06 0.79 11.26
N VAL A 3 10.75 -0.04 12.06
CA VAL A 3 11.06 -1.43 11.67
C VAL A 3 9.78 -2.25 11.50
N ILE A 4 8.80 -2.09 12.39
CA ILE A 4 7.52 -2.81 12.32
C ILE A 4 6.73 -2.37 11.08
N ASP A 5 6.73 -1.07 10.77
CA ASP A 5 6.08 -0.53 9.57
C ASP A 5 6.68 -1.12 8.29
N ILE A 6 8.02 -1.19 8.21
CA ILE A 6 8.72 -1.78 7.06
C ILE A 6 8.40 -3.27 6.95
N LEU A 7 8.56 -4.02 8.04
CA LEU A 7 8.30 -5.46 8.06
C LEU A 7 6.85 -5.77 7.66
N SER A 8 5.88 -5.02 8.19
CA SER A 8 4.47 -5.21 7.86
C SER A 8 4.18 -4.99 6.38
N ARG A 9 4.74 -3.95 5.76
CA ARG A 9 4.62 -3.73 4.30
C ARG A 9 5.27 -4.85 3.51
N TRP A 10 6.45 -5.29 3.93
CA TRP A 10 7.19 -6.36 3.27
C TRP A 10 6.44 -7.69 3.37
N THR A 11 5.89 -8.02 4.53
CA THR A 11 5.01 -9.17 4.74
C THR A 11 3.77 -9.08 3.87
N HIS A 12 3.10 -7.92 3.80
CA HIS A 12 1.89 -7.76 3.01
C HIS A 12 2.15 -7.99 1.51
N ILE A 13 3.17 -7.30 0.96
CA ILE A 13 3.53 -7.39 -0.45
C ILE A 13 4.09 -8.79 -0.77
N GLY A 14 5.00 -9.30 0.07
CA GLY A 14 5.59 -10.62 -0.08
C GLY A 14 4.55 -11.74 -0.07
N THR A 15 3.53 -11.63 0.80
CA THR A 15 2.42 -12.59 0.83
C THR A 15 1.62 -12.57 -0.47
N ALA A 16 1.30 -11.38 -1.00
CA ALA A 16 0.65 -11.27 -2.32
C ALA A 16 1.51 -11.92 -3.42
N VAL A 17 2.82 -11.65 -3.44
CA VAL A 17 3.75 -12.20 -4.43
C VAL A 17 3.77 -13.73 -4.36
N VAL A 18 3.86 -14.33 -3.17
CA VAL A 18 3.89 -15.78 -3.02
C VAL A 18 2.56 -16.42 -3.44
N ILE A 19 1.42 -15.88 -3.00
CA ILE A 19 0.10 -16.48 -3.29
C ILE A 19 -0.29 -16.31 -4.75
N ILE A 20 -0.15 -15.10 -5.30
CA ILE A 20 -0.49 -14.83 -6.71
C ILE A 20 0.56 -15.45 -7.63
N GLY A 21 1.85 -15.29 -7.33
CA GLY A 21 2.93 -15.87 -8.12
C GLY A 21 2.89 -17.40 -8.13
N GLY A 22 2.66 -18.03 -6.98
CA GLY A 22 2.47 -19.48 -6.91
C GLY A 22 1.24 -19.95 -7.69
N SER A 23 0.14 -19.18 -7.65
CA SER A 23 -1.05 -19.45 -8.46
C SER A 23 -0.78 -19.39 -9.96
N VAL A 24 -0.03 -18.38 -10.42
CA VAL A 24 0.42 -18.23 -11.81
C VAL A 24 1.32 -19.40 -12.21
N PHE A 25 2.30 -19.74 -11.38
CA PHE A 25 3.21 -20.87 -11.62
C PHE A 25 2.45 -22.20 -11.75
N LEU A 26 1.53 -22.48 -10.82
CA LEU A 26 0.67 -23.67 -10.89
C LEU A 26 -0.14 -23.70 -12.19
N ARG A 27 -0.74 -22.57 -12.58
CA ARG A 27 -1.63 -22.47 -13.74
C ARG A 27 -0.94 -22.64 -15.09
N PHE A 28 0.24 -22.02 -15.25
CA PHE A 28 0.91 -21.89 -16.54
C PHE A 28 2.13 -22.79 -16.70
N VAL A 29 2.72 -23.28 -15.62
CA VAL A 29 3.87 -24.19 -15.68
C VAL A 29 3.45 -25.59 -15.30
N ILE A 30 2.88 -25.78 -14.10
CA ILE A 30 2.61 -27.12 -13.59
C ILE A 30 1.46 -27.79 -14.33
N TYR A 31 0.28 -27.18 -14.41
CA TYR A 31 -0.89 -27.84 -15.02
C TYR A 31 -0.69 -28.28 -16.48
N PRO A 32 -0.04 -27.51 -17.37
CA PRO A 32 0.25 -27.96 -18.74
C PRO A 32 1.22 -29.15 -18.83
N ILE A 33 2.11 -29.31 -17.86
CA ILE A 33 3.03 -30.45 -17.79
C ILE A 33 2.26 -31.67 -17.31
N VAL A 34 1.48 -31.51 -16.25
CA VAL A 34 0.74 -32.62 -15.63
C VAL A 34 -0.35 -33.17 -16.56
N SER A 35 -0.94 -32.35 -17.43
CA SER A 35 -1.94 -32.81 -18.41
C SER A 35 -1.40 -33.77 -19.48
N LYS A 36 -0.08 -33.96 -19.55
CA LYS A 36 0.56 -34.92 -20.46
C LYS A 36 0.83 -36.28 -19.80
N LEU A 37 0.62 -36.39 -18.49
CA LEU A 37 0.83 -37.63 -17.75
C LEU A 37 -0.39 -38.56 -17.87
N PRO A 38 -0.20 -39.87 -17.67
CA PRO A 38 -1.30 -40.81 -17.45
C PRO A 38 -2.26 -40.33 -16.34
N GLU A 39 -3.56 -40.61 -16.48
CA GLU A 39 -4.61 -40.03 -15.63
C GLU A 39 -4.45 -40.37 -14.14
N ASP A 40 -3.98 -41.58 -13.84
CA ASP A 40 -3.67 -42.04 -12.49
C ASP A 40 -2.56 -41.19 -11.83
N GLN A 41 -1.49 -40.90 -12.57
CA GLN A 41 -0.38 -40.08 -12.10
C GLN A 41 -0.79 -38.59 -12.00
N HIS A 42 -1.60 -38.11 -12.94
CA HIS A 42 -2.17 -36.77 -12.93
C HIS A 42 -2.98 -36.51 -11.66
N LEU A 43 -3.91 -37.41 -11.32
CA LEU A 43 -4.77 -37.25 -10.14
C LEU A 43 -3.97 -37.32 -8.84
N ALA A 44 -3.03 -38.25 -8.73
CA ALA A 44 -2.17 -38.39 -7.55
C ALA A 44 -1.32 -37.13 -7.32
N LEU A 45 -0.67 -36.61 -8.37
CA LEU A 45 0.16 -35.42 -8.27
C LEU A 45 -0.66 -34.17 -7.94
N ARG A 46 -1.83 -34.00 -8.57
CA ARG A 46 -2.74 -32.88 -8.29
C ARG A 46 -3.17 -32.87 -6.82
N SER A 47 -3.55 -34.02 -6.28
CA SER A 47 -3.92 -34.17 -4.87
C SER A 47 -2.75 -33.80 -3.94
N ALA A 48 -1.55 -34.28 -4.26
CA ALA A 48 -0.33 -34.03 -3.50
C ALA A 48 0.08 -32.54 -3.49
N ILE A 49 -0.14 -31.83 -4.61
CA ILE A 49 0.09 -30.39 -4.71
C ILE A 49 -0.93 -29.63 -3.87
N ILE A 50 -2.24 -29.89 -4.05
CA ILE A 50 -3.29 -29.18 -3.32
C ILE A 50 -3.14 -29.36 -1.80
N SER A 51 -2.79 -30.57 -1.35
CA SER A 51 -2.59 -30.88 0.06
C SER A 51 -1.49 -30.03 0.71
N ARG A 52 -0.43 -29.70 -0.03
CA ARG A 52 0.64 -28.81 0.42
C ARG A 52 0.26 -27.34 0.26
N TRP A 53 -0.29 -27.00 -0.90
CA TRP A 53 -0.68 -25.63 -1.26
C TRP A 53 -1.72 -25.04 -0.30
N LYS A 54 -2.64 -25.84 0.24
CA LYS A 54 -3.64 -25.37 1.20
C LYS A 54 -3.00 -24.66 2.41
N MET A 55 -1.86 -25.14 2.90
CA MET A 55 -1.19 -24.53 4.05
C MET A 55 -0.72 -23.11 3.69
N PHE A 56 -0.08 -22.95 2.54
CA PHE A 56 0.34 -21.64 2.03
C PHE A 56 -0.85 -20.71 1.83
N VAL A 57 -1.96 -21.20 1.29
CA VAL A 57 -3.18 -20.39 1.11
C VAL A 57 -3.71 -19.88 2.45
N HIS A 58 -3.90 -20.74 3.46
CA HIS A 58 -4.49 -20.31 4.73
C HIS A 58 -3.55 -19.41 5.53
N VAL A 59 -2.26 -19.76 5.61
CA VAL A 59 -1.25 -18.93 6.27
C VAL A 59 -1.09 -17.60 5.53
N GLY A 60 -1.09 -17.62 4.20
CA GLY A 60 -1.04 -16.42 3.38
C GLY A 60 -2.24 -15.51 3.59
N ILE A 61 -3.46 -16.04 3.61
CA ILE A 61 -4.67 -15.24 3.92
C ILE A 61 -4.53 -14.58 5.30
N LEU A 62 -4.10 -15.33 6.31
CA LEU A 62 -3.90 -14.80 7.66
C LEU A 62 -2.86 -13.67 7.69
N LEU A 63 -1.67 -13.91 7.13
CA LEU A 63 -0.60 -12.90 7.07
C LEU A 63 -1.03 -11.67 6.28
N PHE A 64 -1.74 -11.86 5.17
CA PHE A 64 -2.23 -10.77 4.33
C PHE A 64 -3.26 -9.91 5.06
N LEU A 65 -4.19 -10.51 5.80
CA LEU A 65 -5.19 -9.80 6.59
C LEU A 65 -4.54 -9.01 7.72
N VAL A 66 -3.72 -9.66 8.54
CA VAL A 66 -3.08 -9.01 9.70
C VAL A 66 -2.21 -7.84 9.25
N SER A 67 -1.33 -8.06 8.28
CA SER A 67 -0.49 -6.99 7.73
C SER A 67 -1.32 -5.94 7.00
N GLY A 68 -2.36 -6.32 6.26
CA GLY A 68 -3.23 -5.40 5.51
C GLY A 68 -3.99 -4.44 6.42
N PHE A 69 -4.59 -4.95 7.50
CA PHE A 69 -5.26 -4.13 8.50
C PHE A 69 -4.29 -3.19 9.22
N TYR A 70 -3.10 -3.68 9.61
CA TYR A 70 -2.07 -2.85 10.21
C TYR A 70 -1.68 -1.68 9.30
N ASN A 71 -1.37 -1.96 8.04
CA ASN A 71 -1.01 -0.94 7.06
C ASN A 71 -2.14 0.05 6.79
N TYR A 72 -3.39 -0.42 6.76
CA TYR A 72 -4.57 0.42 6.56
C TYR A 72 -4.77 1.41 7.72
N ILE A 73 -4.78 0.92 8.96
CA ILE A 73 -4.96 1.75 10.16
C ILE A 73 -3.84 2.79 10.26
N LYS A 74 -2.59 2.38 9.99
CA LYS A 74 -1.44 3.29 10.02
C LYS A 74 -1.53 4.41 8.98
N ALA A 75 -2.09 4.13 7.81
CA ALA A 75 -2.26 5.11 6.73
C ALA A 75 -3.51 5.99 6.85
N MET A 76 -4.43 5.67 7.76
CA MET A 76 -5.74 6.33 7.86
C MET A 76 -5.66 7.83 8.20
N PRO A 77 -4.85 8.27 9.20
CA PRO A 77 -4.79 9.68 9.61
C PRO A 77 -4.31 10.61 8.49
N ASP A 78 -3.36 10.15 7.66
CA ASP A 78 -2.77 10.96 6.58
C ASP A 78 -3.70 11.12 5.36
N ARG A 79 -4.86 10.47 5.40
CA ARG A 79 -5.77 10.28 4.27
C ARG A 79 -7.20 10.74 4.53
N GLU A 80 -7.45 11.38 5.67
CA GLU A 80 -8.77 11.90 6.02
C GLU A 80 -9.30 12.88 4.95
N GLY A 81 -10.58 12.71 4.61
CA GLY A 81 -11.27 13.52 3.61
C GLY A 81 -11.04 13.12 2.15
N GLN A 82 -10.15 12.16 1.85
CA GLN A 82 -9.86 11.73 0.48
C GLN A 82 -10.89 10.69 -0.02
N LYS A 83 -12.04 11.15 -0.54
CA LYS A 83 -13.14 10.27 -0.99
C LYS A 83 -12.71 9.18 -1.99
N ILE A 84 -11.89 9.54 -2.98
CA ILE A 84 -11.39 8.62 -4.01
C ILE A 84 -10.49 7.54 -3.39
N TYR A 85 -9.64 7.92 -2.42
CA TYR A 85 -8.81 6.96 -1.68
C TYR A 85 -9.67 5.93 -0.97
N HIS A 86 -10.67 6.37 -0.18
CA HIS A 86 -11.52 5.44 0.57
C HIS A 86 -12.34 4.53 -0.34
N MET A 87 -12.84 5.05 -1.47
CA MET A 87 -13.57 4.23 -2.45
C MET A 87 -12.67 3.12 -3.02
N LEU A 88 -11.49 3.47 -3.54
CA LEU A 88 -10.57 2.51 -4.15
C LEU A 88 -10.02 1.50 -3.14
N ILE A 89 -9.70 1.95 -1.92
CA ILE A 89 -9.23 1.07 -0.84
C ILE A 89 -10.36 0.14 -0.39
N GLY A 90 -11.59 0.63 -0.24
CA GLY A 90 -12.75 -0.21 0.08
C GLY A 90 -13.00 -1.27 -1.00
N THR A 91 -12.97 -0.87 -2.28
CA THR A 91 -13.13 -1.78 -3.41
C THR A 91 -12.07 -2.88 -3.42
N LYS A 92 -10.78 -2.54 -3.26
CA LYS A 92 -9.74 -3.59 -3.26
C LYS A 92 -9.87 -4.54 -2.07
N MET A 93 -10.34 -4.06 -0.91
CA MET A 93 -10.56 -4.91 0.26
C MET A 93 -11.70 -5.90 -0.01
N LEU A 94 -12.79 -5.44 -0.62
CA LEU A 94 -13.90 -6.32 -1.01
C LEU A 94 -13.46 -7.37 -2.03
N LEU A 95 -12.69 -6.97 -3.04
CA LEU A 95 -12.10 -7.90 -4.01
C LEU A 95 -11.15 -8.90 -3.34
N ALA A 96 -10.33 -8.46 -2.37
CA ALA A 96 -9.43 -9.33 -1.63
C ALA A 96 -10.19 -10.38 -0.82
N PHE A 97 -11.28 -10.01 -0.14
CA PHE A 97 -12.14 -10.99 0.54
C PHE A 97 -12.75 -12.01 -0.42
N GLY A 98 -13.24 -11.55 -1.59
CA GLY A 98 -13.72 -12.44 -2.64
C GLY A 98 -12.63 -13.41 -3.13
N LEU A 99 -11.40 -12.92 -3.30
CA LEU A 99 -10.25 -13.73 -3.67
C LEU A 99 -9.89 -14.77 -2.60
N PHE A 100 -9.89 -14.40 -1.31
CA PHE A 100 -9.59 -15.33 -0.21
C PHE A 100 -10.66 -16.41 -0.08
N PHE A 101 -11.92 -16.03 -0.23
CA PHE A 101 -13.03 -16.97 -0.26
C PHE A 101 -12.88 -17.97 -1.42
N LEU A 102 -12.63 -17.48 -2.63
CA LEU A 102 -12.41 -18.32 -3.81
C LEU A 102 -11.21 -19.25 -3.64
N SER A 103 -10.10 -18.72 -3.12
CA SER A 103 -8.87 -19.47 -2.86
C SER A 103 -9.12 -20.59 -1.83
N SER A 104 -9.89 -20.30 -0.79
CA SER A 104 -10.28 -21.28 0.23
C SER A 104 -11.17 -22.38 -0.35
N LEU A 105 -12.08 -22.05 -1.28
CA LEU A 105 -12.88 -23.05 -2.00
C LEU A 105 -12.01 -23.92 -2.93
N LEU A 106 -11.00 -23.35 -3.59
CA LEU A 106 -10.11 -24.09 -4.49
C LEU A 106 -9.27 -25.16 -3.78
N VAL A 107 -8.94 -24.94 -2.50
CA VAL A 107 -8.15 -25.89 -1.68
C VAL A 107 -8.97 -26.64 -0.63
N GLY A 108 -10.26 -26.31 -0.49
CA GLY A 108 -11.18 -26.88 0.48
C GLY A 108 -11.68 -28.28 0.09
N ARG A 109 -12.22 -29.00 1.07
CA ARG A 109 -12.75 -30.37 0.91
C ARG A 109 -14.27 -30.47 1.09
N SER A 110 -14.99 -29.34 1.12
CA SER A 110 -16.45 -29.31 1.28
C SER A 110 -17.17 -29.62 -0.04
N GLY A 111 -18.45 -30.02 0.01
CA GLY A 111 -19.24 -30.26 -1.20
C GLY A 111 -19.38 -29.02 -2.10
N LEU A 112 -19.34 -27.81 -1.54
CA LEU A 112 -19.29 -26.56 -2.32
C LEU A 112 -17.94 -26.39 -3.04
N ALA A 113 -16.84 -26.74 -2.38
CA ALA A 113 -15.50 -26.72 -2.96
C ALA A 113 -15.36 -27.70 -4.13
N GLU A 114 -16.03 -28.85 -4.07
CA GLU A 114 -16.03 -29.84 -5.14
C GLU A 114 -16.56 -29.27 -6.46
N LYS A 115 -17.71 -28.59 -6.44
CA LYS A 115 -18.29 -27.94 -7.62
C LYS A 115 -17.33 -26.94 -8.25
N VAL A 116 -16.66 -26.11 -7.44
CA VAL A 116 -15.66 -25.15 -7.90
C VAL A 116 -14.43 -25.87 -8.49
N ARG A 117 -13.98 -26.96 -7.87
CA ARG A 117 -12.78 -27.70 -8.30
C ARG A 117 -12.94 -28.46 -9.62
N THR A 118 -14.18 -28.75 -10.05
CA THR A 118 -14.44 -29.30 -11.41
C THR A 118 -13.94 -28.35 -12.49
N ARG A 119 -14.06 -27.03 -12.28
CA ARG A 119 -13.56 -25.98 -13.18
C ARG A 119 -12.35 -25.27 -12.58
N MET A 120 -11.48 -26.01 -11.88
CA MET A 120 -10.34 -25.45 -11.14
C MET A 120 -9.49 -24.51 -11.99
N ALA A 121 -9.16 -24.87 -13.23
CA ALA A 121 -8.32 -24.03 -14.09
C ALA A 121 -8.97 -22.67 -14.40
N TYR A 122 -10.30 -22.64 -14.60
CA TYR A 122 -11.05 -21.40 -14.80
C TYR A 122 -11.04 -20.54 -13.53
N TRP A 123 -11.43 -21.11 -12.40
CA TRP A 123 -11.49 -20.38 -11.11
C TRP A 123 -10.11 -19.92 -10.63
N GLN A 124 -9.06 -20.71 -10.89
CA GLN A 124 -7.68 -20.30 -10.64
C GLN A 124 -7.30 -19.09 -11.51
N THR A 125 -7.73 -19.05 -12.77
CA THR A 125 -7.50 -17.90 -13.67
C THR A 125 -8.26 -16.67 -13.20
N VAL A 126 -9.53 -16.83 -12.78
CA VAL A 126 -10.32 -15.75 -12.17
C VAL A 126 -9.60 -15.19 -10.93
N GLY A 127 -9.06 -16.06 -10.07
CA GLY A 127 -8.29 -15.65 -8.90
C GLY A 127 -7.03 -14.86 -9.26
N ILE A 128 -6.29 -15.28 -10.30
CA ILE A 128 -5.11 -14.56 -10.79
C ILE A 128 -5.49 -13.17 -11.31
N VAL A 129 -6.56 -13.08 -12.10
CA VAL A 129 -7.06 -11.79 -12.64
C VAL A 129 -7.51 -10.87 -11.50
N LEU A 130 -8.25 -11.38 -10.52
CA LEU A 130 -8.62 -10.62 -9.32
C LEU A 130 -7.39 -10.10 -8.57
N GLY A 131 -6.39 -10.96 -8.36
CA GLY A 131 -5.12 -10.59 -7.74
C GLY A 131 -4.40 -9.47 -8.50
N ALA A 132 -4.34 -9.57 -9.83
CA ALA A 132 -3.74 -8.55 -10.68
C ALA A 132 -4.49 -7.21 -10.58
N ILE A 133 -5.83 -7.22 -10.54
CA ILE A 133 -6.65 -6.02 -10.35
C ILE A 133 -6.37 -5.37 -8.98
N ILE A 134 -6.32 -6.17 -7.90
CA ILE A 134 -6.02 -5.66 -6.55
C ILE A 134 -4.64 -4.99 -6.48
N ILE A 135 -3.64 -5.60 -7.11
CA ILE A 135 -2.28 -5.04 -7.22
C ILE A 135 -2.29 -3.77 -8.06
N GLY A 136 -3.02 -3.75 -9.18
CA GLY A 136 -3.21 -2.59 -10.04
C GLY A 136 -3.83 -1.40 -9.31
N ILE A 137 -4.91 -1.61 -8.55
CA ILE A 137 -5.52 -0.57 -7.70
C ILE A 137 -4.50 -0.06 -6.68
N SER A 138 -3.73 -0.96 -6.06
CA SER A 138 -2.72 -0.58 -5.06
C SER A 138 -1.61 0.28 -5.67
N GLY A 139 -1.14 -0.05 -6.87
CA GLY A 139 -0.18 0.76 -7.62
C GLY A 139 -0.76 2.11 -8.03
N TYR A 140 -1.99 2.13 -8.54
CA TYR A 140 -2.68 3.36 -8.93
C TYR A 140 -2.87 4.31 -7.75
N VAL A 141 -3.39 3.84 -6.61
CA VAL A 141 -3.56 4.68 -5.41
C VAL A 141 -2.23 5.26 -4.94
N LYS A 142 -1.14 4.48 -5.03
CA LYS A 142 0.20 4.96 -4.63
C LYS A 142 0.71 6.11 -5.51
N VAL A 143 0.38 6.12 -6.80
CA VAL A 143 0.90 7.11 -7.77
C VAL A 143 -0.07 8.28 -7.97
N ALA A 144 -1.36 7.99 -8.16
CA ALA A 144 -2.38 8.98 -8.56
C ALA A 144 -3.04 9.70 -7.38
N VAL A 145 -2.89 9.18 -6.16
CA VAL A 145 -3.46 9.78 -4.95
C VAL A 145 -2.34 9.95 -3.91
N PRO A 146 -1.48 10.97 -4.04
CA PRO A 146 -0.41 11.21 -3.07
C PRO A 146 -0.95 11.57 -1.68
N ALA A 147 -0.19 11.24 -0.63
CA ALA A 147 -0.57 11.58 0.74
C ALA A 147 -0.63 13.11 0.90
N LYS A 148 -1.50 13.60 1.79
CA LYS A 148 -1.48 15.02 2.12
C LYS A 148 -0.11 15.31 2.75
N PRO A 149 0.65 16.31 2.27
CA PRO A 149 1.89 16.71 2.94
C PRO A 149 1.57 16.98 4.41
N PRO A 150 2.42 16.57 5.37
CA PRO A 150 2.26 17.03 6.74
C PRO A 150 2.15 18.55 6.68
N ALA A 151 1.18 19.12 7.39
CA ALA A 151 1.04 20.57 7.47
C ALA A 151 2.42 21.08 7.85
N GLN A 152 3.06 21.81 6.93
CA GLN A 152 4.31 22.47 7.25
C GLN A 152 3.94 23.35 8.42
N THR A 153 4.45 23.02 9.60
CA THR A 153 4.53 23.99 10.68
C THR A 153 5.34 25.10 10.04
N THR A 154 4.67 26.17 9.60
CA THR A 154 5.32 27.39 9.17
C THR A 154 6.18 27.76 10.36
N SER A 155 7.46 27.40 10.31
CA SER A 155 8.40 27.70 11.35
C SER A 155 8.32 29.20 11.51
N ALA A 156 7.92 29.65 12.69
CA ALA A 156 7.87 31.04 13.10
C ALA A 156 9.28 31.68 13.18
N THR A 157 10.20 31.23 12.31
CA THR A 157 11.56 31.71 12.17
C THR A 157 11.65 32.84 11.16
N GLU A 158 10.71 32.97 10.22
CA GLU A 158 10.74 34.04 9.21
C GLU A 158 10.15 35.38 9.71
N VAL A 159 9.39 35.40 10.81
CA VAL A 159 8.86 36.65 11.38
C VAL A 159 9.87 37.37 12.30
N GLN A 160 10.89 36.65 12.80
CA GLN A 160 11.89 37.24 13.70
C GLN A 160 13.10 37.85 12.97
N ALA A 161 13.33 37.49 11.70
CA ALA A 161 14.41 38.08 10.91
C ALA A 161 14.14 39.54 10.50
N THR A 162 12.87 39.96 10.43
CA THR A 162 12.50 41.32 10.00
C THR A 162 12.34 42.31 11.16
N THR A 163 12.27 41.85 12.41
CA THR A 163 12.07 42.71 13.59
C THR A 163 13.35 42.96 14.40
N SER A 164 14.40 42.16 14.22
CA SER A 164 15.67 42.34 14.94
C SER A 164 16.63 43.38 14.32
N SER A 165 16.32 43.92 13.13
CA SER A 165 17.19 44.92 12.45
C SER A 165 16.74 46.38 12.64
N ALA A 166 15.70 46.65 13.43
CA ALA A 166 15.13 48.00 13.57
C ALA A 166 15.39 48.67 14.93
N VAL A 167 16.21 48.08 15.81
CA VAL A 167 16.48 48.61 17.17
C VAL A 167 17.98 48.76 17.41
N ASP A 168 18.67 49.47 16.51
CA ASP A 168 19.94 50.11 16.86
C ASP A 168 20.11 51.42 16.06
N SER A 169 19.49 52.48 16.57
CA SER A 169 19.72 53.86 16.12
C SER A 169 19.46 54.79 17.30
N GLN A 170 20.43 54.84 18.21
CA GLN A 170 20.45 55.78 19.32
C GLN A 170 20.69 57.23 18.80
N PRO A 171 20.07 58.27 19.39
CA PRO A 171 20.18 59.64 18.88
C PRO A 171 21.42 60.33 19.46
N ALA A 172 22.31 60.83 18.61
CA ALA A 172 23.41 61.71 19.01
C ALA A 172 23.01 63.18 18.78
N ASN A 173 22.70 63.81 19.90
CA ASN A 173 22.65 65.25 20.17
C ASN A 173 23.88 65.99 19.59
N ASN A 174 23.67 67.02 18.76
CA ASN A 174 24.67 68.05 18.47
C ASN A 174 24.03 69.44 18.65
N GLN A 175 24.49 70.14 19.69
CA GLN A 175 24.17 71.53 19.98
C GLN A 175 24.98 72.51 19.11
N ALA A 176 24.28 73.55 18.67
CA ALA A 176 24.68 74.97 18.55
C ALA A 176 25.93 75.38 17.76
N THR A 177 25.74 76.13 16.66
CA THR A 177 25.89 77.61 16.61
C THR A 177 25.65 78.15 15.18
N PRO A 178 24.82 79.21 14.99
CA PRO A 178 24.80 79.98 13.75
C PRO A 178 25.87 81.08 13.78
N VAL A 179 26.74 81.11 12.77
CA VAL A 179 27.68 82.22 12.52
C VAL A 179 26.96 83.31 11.72
N GLU A 180 27.04 84.52 12.24
CA GLU A 180 26.47 85.79 11.74
C GLU A 180 27.09 86.23 10.39
N PRO A 181 26.37 86.97 9.53
CA PRO A 181 26.87 87.35 8.21
C PRO A 181 27.66 88.65 8.25
N THR A 182 28.89 88.63 7.74
CA THR A 182 29.64 89.85 7.39
C THR A 182 29.22 90.34 6.00
N ARG A 183 28.57 91.50 5.95
CA ARG A 183 28.53 92.36 4.75
C ARG A 183 28.70 93.81 5.20
N SER A 184 29.91 94.32 5.05
CA SER A 184 30.24 95.74 5.11
C SER A 184 30.00 96.39 3.74
N GLU A 185 29.26 97.49 3.75
CA GLU A 185 29.63 98.69 2.98
C GLU A 185 30.61 99.52 3.80
#